data_AF-A0A1J4RVP3-F1
#
_entry.id   AF-A0A1J4RVP3-F1
#
_cell.length_a   1.000
_cell.length_b   1.000
_cell.length_c   1.000
_cell.angle_alpha   90.00
_cell.angle_beta   90.00
_cell.angle_gamma   90.00
#
_symmetry.space_group_name_H-M   'P 1'
#
loop_
_entity.id
_entity.type
_entity.pdbx_description
1 polymer ?
#
loop_
_entity_poly.entity_id
_entity_poly.type
_entity_poly.pdbx_seq_one_letter_code
_entity_poly.pdbx_strand_id
1 'polypeptide(L)'
;MVGMDNNKLFANEYIQIGALTAMISMAKSMGIEYGVALVLCRKKNDQGISYLKFDAVDNTFFSIRTNYLAIAMSKLAVSMRLGVDSGTITEDLLAGETGYRGCKVRFEVIGYEKWEIYTSFSGGTEIQDLEISKLGMAMLFPK
;
A
#
# COMPACT_ATOMS: atom_id res chain seq x y z
N MET A 1 -18.79 24.40 2.93
CA MET A 1 -18.16 23.11 3.27
C MET A 1 -18.76 22.06 2.36
N VAL A 2 -17.97 21.51 1.44
CA VAL A 2 -18.42 20.40 0.58
C VAL A 2 -18.52 19.18 1.49
N GLY A 3 -19.72 18.61 1.62
CA GLY A 3 -19.95 17.43 2.46
C GLY A 3 -19.03 16.30 2.02
N MET A 4 -18.27 15.74 2.95
CA MET A 4 -17.43 14.59 2.67
C MET A 4 -18.36 13.41 2.35
N ASP A 5 -18.24 12.85 1.14
CA ASP A 5 -18.94 11.60 0.82
C ASP A 5 -18.27 10.48 1.64
N ASN A 6 -18.89 10.14 2.76
CA ASN A 6 -18.41 9.10 3.68
C ASN A 6 -18.21 7.74 2.99
N ASN A 7 -18.75 7.54 1.78
CA ASN A 7 -18.53 6.31 1.03
C ASN A 7 -17.14 6.25 0.38
N LYS A 8 -16.41 7.38 0.26
CA LYS A 8 -15.11 7.49 -0.44
C LYS A 8 -13.97 7.95 0.46
N LEU A 9 -14.01 7.63 1.76
CA LEU A 9 -12.97 8.03 2.72
C LEU A 9 -11.56 7.63 2.28
N PHE A 10 -11.39 6.43 1.72
CA PHE A 10 -10.09 5.97 1.20
C PHE A 10 -9.50 6.88 0.10
N ALA A 11 -10.34 7.62 -0.65
CA ALA A 11 -9.88 8.56 -1.68
C ALA A 11 -9.51 9.94 -1.12
N ASN A 12 -9.82 10.20 0.16
CA ASN A 12 -9.46 11.44 0.83
C ASN A 12 -7.97 11.44 1.18
N GLU A 13 -7.27 12.51 0.78
CA GLU A 13 -5.84 12.66 1.02
C GLU A 13 -5.43 12.61 2.50
N TYR A 14 -6.19 13.23 3.41
CA TYR A 14 -5.89 13.20 4.84
C TYR A 14 -6.02 11.79 5.42
N ILE A 15 -6.99 11.00 4.93
CA ILE A 15 -7.17 9.61 5.36
C ILE A 15 -6.02 8.75 4.84
N GLN A 16 -5.56 8.97 3.61
CA GLN A 16 -4.38 8.28 3.08
C GLN A 16 -3.09 8.63 3.83
N ILE A 17 -2.91 9.90 4.22
CA ILE A 17 -1.79 10.33 5.07
C ILE A 17 -1.89 9.70 6.46
N GLY A 18 -3.10 9.62 7.03
CA GLY A 18 -3.35 8.93 8.30
C GLY A 18 -3.00 7.43 8.23
N ALA A 19 -3.35 6.76 7.13
CA ALA A 19 -2.98 5.38 6.87
C ALA A 19 -1.45 5.19 6.80
N LEU A 20 -0.75 6.04 6.04
CA LEU A 20 0.72 6.01 5.96
C LEU A 20 1.35 6.24 7.34
N THR A 21 0.89 7.24 8.08
CA THR A 21 1.38 7.55 9.43
C THR A 21 1.22 6.36 10.38
N ALA A 22 0.06 5.67 10.32
CA ALA A 22 -0.20 4.48 11.10
C ALA A 22 0.73 3.32 10.71
N MET A 23 0.97 3.12 9.41
CA MET A 23 1.91 2.11 8.91
C MET A 23 3.33 2.36 9.42
N ILE A 24 3.83 3.60 9.32
CA ILE A 24 5.16 3.97 9.81
C ILE A 24 5.26 3.83 11.33
N SER A 25 4.22 4.24 12.07
CA SER A 25 4.18 4.10 13.52
C SER A 25 4.22 2.63 13.96
N MET A 26 3.48 1.77 13.27
CA MET A 26 3.50 0.32 13.51
C MET A 26 4.88 -0.27 13.20
N ALA A 27 5.50 0.10 12.08
CA ALA A 27 6.84 -0.35 11.72
C ALA A 27 7.86 -0.01 12.83
N LYS A 28 7.84 1.23 13.33
CA LYS A 28 8.67 1.68 14.45
C LYS A 28 8.41 0.87 15.73
N SER A 29 7.13 0.61 16.05
CA SER A 29 6.78 -0.21 17.22
C SER A 29 7.25 -1.66 17.14
N MET A 30 7.45 -2.17 15.91
CA MET A 30 8.01 -3.49 15.63
C MET A 30 9.54 -3.52 15.60
N GLY A 31 10.21 -2.40 15.86
CA GLY A 31 11.67 -2.29 15.82
C GLY A 31 12.25 -2.26 14.40
N ILE A 32 11.45 -1.93 13.38
CA ILE A 32 11.93 -1.77 12.01
C ILE A 32 12.56 -0.38 11.88
N GLU A 33 13.86 -0.33 11.58
CA GLU A 33 14.63 0.92 11.45
C GLU A 33 14.53 1.56 10.06
N TYR A 34 14.30 0.75 9.03
CA TYR A 34 14.26 1.20 7.63
C TYR A 34 13.07 0.56 6.93
N GLY A 35 12.34 1.34 6.14
CA GLY A 35 11.26 0.80 5.34
C GLY A 35 10.40 1.86 4.68
N VAL A 36 9.59 1.43 3.71
CA VAL A 36 8.73 2.30 2.92
C VAL A 36 7.31 1.78 2.95
N ALA A 37 6.37 2.65 3.30
CA ALA A 37 4.93 2.46 3.19
C ALA A 37 4.41 3.12 1.91
N LEU A 38 3.52 2.45 1.19
CA LEU A 38 2.84 2.93 0.00
C LEU A 38 1.33 2.83 0.18
N VAL A 39 0.60 3.81 -0.35
CA VAL A 39 -0.85 3.78 -0.54
C VAL A 39 -1.16 4.20 -1.96
N LEU A 40 -1.94 3.40 -2.68
CA LEU A 40 -2.45 3.71 -4.00
C LEU A 40 -3.97 3.48 -4.02
N CYS A 41 -4.73 4.52 -4.35
CA CYS A 41 -6.16 4.40 -4.64
C CYS A 41 -6.38 4.84 -6.08
N ARG A 42 -6.95 3.97 -6.92
CA ARG A 42 -7.23 4.29 -8.32
C ARG A 42 -8.62 3.83 -8.75
N LYS A 43 -9.23 4.55 -9.68
CA LYS A 43 -10.42 4.07 -10.40
C LYS A 43 -9.98 3.15 -11.53
N LYS A 44 -10.62 1.99 -11.69
CA LYS A 44 -10.23 0.94 -12.66
C LYS A 44 -10.19 1.42 -14.12
N ASN A 45 -10.99 2.43 -14.47
CA ASN A 45 -11.10 2.96 -15.84
C ASN A 45 -10.41 4.31 -16.02
N ASP A 46 -9.75 4.83 -14.98
CA ASP A 46 -9.07 6.12 -15.07
C ASP A 46 -7.62 5.87 -15.51
N GLN A 47 -7.29 6.37 -16.71
CA GLN A 47 -5.92 6.36 -17.24
C GLN A 47 -5.09 7.53 -16.66
N GLY A 48 -5.73 8.46 -15.94
CA GLY A 48 -5.12 9.62 -15.30
C GLY A 48 -4.48 9.31 -13.96
N ILE A 49 -3.61 10.24 -13.54
CA ILE A 49 -2.66 10.15 -12.41
C ILE A 49 -3.35 9.59 -11.17
N SER A 50 -3.16 8.30 -10.94
CA SER A 50 -3.43 7.66 -9.67
C SER A 50 -2.35 8.14 -8.70
N TYR A 51 -2.74 8.89 -7.67
CA TYR A 51 -1.76 9.42 -6.72
C TYR A 51 -1.27 8.27 -5.83
N LEU A 52 -0.14 7.68 -6.22
CA LEU A 52 0.67 6.87 -5.33
C LEU A 52 1.24 7.80 -4.26
N LYS A 53 0.88 7.56 -3.01
CA LYS A 53 1.48 8.21 -1.85
C LYS A 53 2.43 7.24 -1.18
N PHE A 54 3.50 7.78 -0.61
CA PHE A 54 4.45 6.99 0.13
C PHE A 54 5.05 7.79 1.28
N ASP A 55 5.52 7.07 2.27
CA ASP A 55 6.30 7.59 3.38
C ASP A 55 7.34 6.55 3.80
N ALA A 56 8.37 6.97 4.51
CA ALA A 56 9.45 6.10 4.95
C ALA A 56 9.70 6.19 6.44
N VAL A 57 10.13 5.05 7.01
CA VAL A 57 10.66 5.02 8.36
C VAL A 57 11.90 5.90 8.39
N ASP A 58 11.84 6.94 9.25
CA ASP A 58 12.90 7.93 9.45
C ASP A 58 13.42 8.54 8.13
N ASN A 59 12.52 8.80 7.18
CA ASN A 59 12.81 9.35 5.86
C ASN A 59 13.85 8.53 5.05
N THR A 60 14.01 7.25 5.36
CA THR A 60 15.05 6.40 4.78
C THR A 60 14.43 5.37 3.81
N PHE A 61 14.54 5.67 2.51
CA PHE A 61 13.98 4.84 1.43
C PHE A 61 14.89 3.69 0.99
N PHE A 62 16.18 3.74 1.37
CA PHE A 62 17.19 2.76 1.03
C PHE A 62 18.25 2.66 2.13
N SER A 63 18.83 1.47 2.28
CA SER A 63 20.08 1.25 3.03
C SER A 63 21.22 0.97 2.05
N ILE A 64 22.45 0.82 2.56
CA ILE A 64 23.63 0.43 1.77
C ILE A 64 23.37 -0.88 0.98
N ARG A 65 22.48 -1.75 1.47
CA ARG A 65 22.24 -3.08 0.89
C ARG A 65 20.87 -3.24 0.23
N THR A 66 19.91 -2.33 0.47
CA THR A 66 18.51 -2.58 0.15
C THR A 66 17.79 -1.32 -0.28
N ASN A 67 17.09 -1.36 -1.42
CA ASN A 67 16.19 -0.30 -1.87
C ASN A 67 14.74 -0.69 -1.51
N TYR A 68 14.27 -0.23 -0.36
CA TYR A 68 12.95 -0.58 0.18
C TYR A 68 11.81 -0.01 -0.66
N LEU A 69 12.00 1.18 -1.25
CA LEU A 69 11.02 1.75 -2.18
C LEU A 69 10.84 0.85 -3.41
N ALA A 70 11.93 0.39 -4.01
CA ALA A 70 11.87 -0.50 -5.17
C ALA A 70 11.18 -1.84 -4.83
N ILE A 71 11.45 -2.40 -3.66
CA ILE A 71 10.81 -3.64 -3.22
C ILE A 71 9.32 -3.42 -2.95
N ALA A 72 8.94 -2.35 -2.24
CA ALA A 72 7.54 -2.03 -1.98
C ALA A 72 6.74 -1.80 -3.28
N MET A 73 7.36 -1.13 -4.26
CA MET A 73 6.81 -0.92 -5.60
C MET A 73 6.70 -2.24 -6.38
N SER A 74 7.68 -3.13 -6.25
CA SER A 74 7.67 -4.45 -6.89
C SER A 74 6.52 -5.32 -6.37
N LYS A 75 6.27 -5.31 -5.06
CA LYS A 75 5.12 -5.98 -4.44
C LYS A 75 3.79 -5.39 -4.95
N LEU A 76 3.72 -4.06 -5.05
CA LEU A 76 2.55 -3.35 -5.59
C LEU A 76 2.28 -3.72 -7.05
N ALA A 77 3.31 -3.75 -7.89
CA ALA A 77 3.19 -4.08 -9.31
C ALA A 77 2.55 -5.46 -9.53
N VAL A 78 3.00 -6.46 -8.76
CA VAL A 78 2.43 -7.80 -8.78
C VAL A 78 0.95 -7.79 -8.37
N SER A 79 0.63 -7.15 -7.26
CA SER A 79 -0.76 -7.05 -6.78
C SER A 79 -1.66 -6.30 -7.76
N MET A 80 -1.14 -5.30 -8.48
CA MET A 80 -1.88 -4.59 -9.52
C MET A 80 -2.14 -5.46 -10.76
N ARG A 81 -1.19 -6.34 -11.12
CA ARG A 81 -1.36 -7.25 -12.26
C ARG A 81 -2.34 -8.37 -11.95
N LEU A 82 -2.16 -9.02 -10.80
CA LEU A 82 -2.89 -10.24 -10.44
C LEU A 82 -4.19 -9.97 -9.68
N GLY A 83 -4.33 -8.79 -9.08
CA GLY A 83 -5.48 -8.45 -8.26
C GLY A 83 -5.57 -9.24 -6.94
N VAL A 84 -4.43 -9.72 -6.43
CA VAL A 84 -4.32 -10.46 -5.17
C VAL A 84 -3.24 -9.85 -4.26
N ASP A 85 -3.29 -10.17 -2.96
CA ASP A 85 -2.23 -9.76 -2.03
C ASP A 85 -0.88 -10.32 -2.48
N SER A 86 0.22 -9.58 -2.26
CA SER A 86 1.54 -10.10 -2.64
C SER A 86 1.94 -11.29 -1.75
N GLY A 87 2.67 -12.25 -2.34
CA GLY A 87 3.12 -13.47 -1.68
C GLY A 87 2.06 -14.53 -1.41
N THR A 88 0.92 -14.47 -2.12
CA THR A 88 -0.03 -15.58 -2.26
C THR A 88 0.01 -16.22 -3.65
N ILE A 89 1.12 -16.03 -4.38
CA ILE A 89 1.20 -16.25 -5.83
C ILE A 89 1.89 -17.58 -6.12
N THR A 90 1.37 -18.31 -7.10
CA THR A 90 1.95 -19.57 -7.61
C THR A 90 2.39 -19.48 -9.08
N GLU A 91 2.16 -18.33 -9.72
CA GLU A 91 2.52 -18.05 -11.12
C GLU A 91 3.91 -17.43 -11.26
N ASP A 92 4.44 -17.45 -12.49
CA ASP A 92 5.71 -16.80 -12.83
C ASP A 92 5.62 -15.26 -12.66
N LEU A 93 6.71 -14.69 -12.13
CA LEU A 93 6.86 -13.25 -11.89
C LEU A 93 7.46 -12.57 -13.13
N LEU A 94 6.94 -11.40 -13.48
CA LEU A 94 7.50 -10.57 -14.55
C LEU A 94 8.77 -9.82 -14.08
N ALA A 95 9.50 -9.23 -15.02
CA ALA A 95 10.63 -8.38 -14.67
C ALA A 95 10.16 -7.18 -13.80
N GLY A 96 10.82 -6.99 -12.66
CA GLY A 96 10.46 -5.95 -11.69
C GLY A 96 9.39 -6.36 -10.68
N GLU A 97 8.89 -7.59 -10.74
CA GLU A 97 7.96 -8.18 -9.77
C GLU A 97 8.67 -9.01 -8.70
N THR A 98 8.06 -9.14 -7.52
CA THR A 98 8.59 -9.96 -6.43
C THR A 98 7.49 -10.77 -5.75
N GLY A 99 7.83 -12.01 -5.38
CA GLY A 99 6.94 -12.91 -4.66
C GLY A 99 6.82 -12.60 -3.17
N TYR A 100 7.55 -11.62 -2.64
CA TYR A 100 7.52 -11.29 -1.22
C TYR A 100 6.16 -10.75 -0.78
N ARG A 101 5.70 -11.18 0.40
CA ARG A 101 4.50 -10.64 1.05
C ARG A 101 4.73 -9.21 1.52
N GLY A 102 3.65 -8.44 1.56
CA GLY A 102 3.70 -7.05 2.02
C GLY A 102 2.81 -6.09 1.26
N CYS A 103 2.09 -6.51 0.23
CA CYS A 103 1.01 -5.72 -0.38
C CYS A 103 -0.36 -6.32 -0.05
N LYS A 104 -1.29 -5.45 0.36
CA LYS A 104 -2.71 -5.75 0.59
C LYS A 104 -3.55 -5.04 -0.47
N VAL A 105 -4.43 -5.78 -1.13
CA VAL A 105 -5.38 -5.24 -2.11
C VAL A 105 -6.81 -5.27 -1.58
N ARG A 106 -7.62 -4.28 -1.99
CA ARG A 106 -9.06 -4.23 -1.79
C ARG A 106 -9.74 -3.59 -3.00
N PHE A 107 -10.88 -4.14 -3.39
CA PHE A 107 -11.70 -3.62 -4.49
C PHE A 107 -13.01 -3.09 -3.94
N GLU A 108 -13.43 -1.91 -4.42
CA GLU A 108 -14.64 -1.25 -3.96
C GLU A 108 -15.52 -0.81 -5.14
N VAL A 109 -16.83 -0.83 -4.94
CA VAL A 109 -17.81 -0.38 -5.93
C VAL A 109 -18.73 0.65 -5.28
N ILE A 110 -18.66 1.89 -5.75
CA ILE A 110 -19.47 3.00 -5.22
C ILE A 110 -20.28 3.60 -6.35
N GLY A 111 -21.59 3.30 -6.34
CA GLY A 111 -22.45 3.54 -7.50
C GLY A 111 -21.93 2.79 -8.72
N TYR A 112 -21.48 3.52 -9.74
CA TYR A 112 -20.91 2.96 -10.98
C TYR A 112 -19.38 2.99 -11.01
N GLU A 113 -18.72 3.52 -9.98
CA GLU A 113 -17.27 3.63 -9.93
C GLU A 113 -16.66 2.36 -9.32
N LYS A 114 -15.71 1.76 -10.04
CA LYS A 114 -14.90 0.64 -9.55
C LYS A 114 -13.54 1.15 -9.11
N TRP A 115 -13.19 0.89 -7.86
CA TRP A 115 -11.96 1.32 -7.23
C TRP A 115 -11.06 0.14 -6.89
N GLU A 116 -9.77 0.36 -7.02
CA GLU A 116 -8.71 -0.55 -6.62
C GLU A 116 -7.82 0.18 -5.62
N ILE A 117 -7.71 -0.39 -4.42
CA ILE A 117 -7.00 0.19 -3.29
C ILE A 117 -5.88 -0.77 -2.93
N TYR A 118 -4.68 -0.23 -2.79
CA TYR A 118 -3.47 -0.97 -2.46
C TYR A 118 -2.76 -0.28 -1.32
N THR A 119 -2.27 -1.10 -0.39
CA THR A 119 -1.29 -0.68 0.62
C THR A 119 -0.11 -1.62 0.53
N SER A 120 1.11 -1.09 0.59
CA SER A 120 2.32 -1.90 0.48
C SER A 120 3.34 -1.44 1.50
N PHE A 121 4.10 -2.37 2.06
CA PHE A 121 5.21 -2.07 2.94
C PHE A 121 6.41 -2.96 2.61
N SER A 122 7.60 -2.40 2.76
CA SER A 122 8.84 -3.15 2.76
C SER A 122 9.81 -2.56 3.78
N GLY A 123 10.32 -3.39 4.68
CA GLY A 123 11.31 -2.98 5.68
C GLY A 123 11.65 -4.06 6.71
N GLY A 124 10.66 -4.88 7.06
CA GLY A 124 10.81 -5.98 8.01
C GLY A 124 10.80 -7.35 7.33
N THR A 125 10.35 -8.35 8.08
CA THR A 125 10.02 -9.67 7.55
C THR A 125 8.73 -9.63 6.73
N GLU A 126 8.53 -10.62 5.86
CA GLU A 126 7.31 -10.76 5.06
C GLU A 126 6.00 -10.77 5.88
N ILE A 127 6.04 -11.29 7.12
CA ILE A 127 4.90 -11.29 8.03
C ILE A 127 4.63 -9.88 8.55
N GLN A 128 5.66 -9.19 9.04
CA GLN A 128 5.55 -7.81 9.54
C GLN A 128 5.10 -6.87 8.43
N ASP A 129 5.68 -6.98 7.24
CA ASP A 129 5.33 -6.17 6.08
C ASP A 129 3.84 -6.32 5.73
N LEU A 130 3.31 -7.54 5.77
CA LEU A 130 1.89 -7.77 5.51
C LEU A 130 1.00 -7.22 6.63
N GLU A 131 1.38 -7.35 7.89
CA GLU A 131 0.62 -6.81 9.03
C GLU A 131 0.54 -5.28 8.97
N ILE A 132 1.64 -4.62 8.64
CA ILE A 132 1.71 -3.17 8.46
C ILE A 132 0.79 -2.73 7.32
N SER A 133 0.83 -3.40 6.16
CA SER A 133 -0.08 -3.10 5.04
C SER A 133 -1.55 -3.34 5.41
N LYS A 134 -1.87 -4.40 6.17
CA LYS A 134 -3.23 -4.62 6.67
C LYS A 134 -3.72 -3.48 7.57
N LEU A 135 -2.86 -2.93 8.44
CA LEU A 135 -3.20 -1.76 9.24
C LEU A 135 -3.49 -0.55 8.35
N GLY A 136 -2.61 -0.26 7.39
CA GLY A 136 -2.83 0.83 6.42
C GLY A 136 -4.18 0.69 5.72
N MET A 137 -4.49 -0.50 5.24
CA MET A 137 -5.78 -0.80 4.62
C MET A 137 -6.95 -0.58 5.60
N ALA A 138 -6.85 -1.01 6.85
CA ALA A 138 -7.91 -0.80 7.84
C ALA A 138 -8.16 0.68 8.11
N MET A 139 -7.13 1.51 8.13
CA MET A 139 -7.23 2.97 8.33
C MET A 139 -7.95 3.69 7.19
N LEU A 140 -7.91 3.15 5.96
CA LEU A 140 -8.64 3.70 4.82
C LEU A 140 -10.16 3.43 4.91
N PHE A 141 -10.58 2.52 5.78
CA PHE A 141 -11.97 2.09 5.96
C PHE A 141 -12.35 2.07 7.45
N PRO A 142 -12.34 3.23 8.13
CA PRO A 142 -12.72 3.31 9.53
C PRO A 142 -14.19 2.91 9.71
N LYS A 143 -14.47 2.19 10.80
CA LYS A 143 -15.82 1.79 11.21
C LYS A 143 -16.49 2.87 12.05
#